data_AF-L8PB01-F1
#
_entry.id   AF-L8PB01-F1
#
_cell.length_a   1.000
_cell.length_b   1.000
_cell.length_c   1.000
_cell.angle_alpha   90.00
_cell.angle_beta   90.00
_cell.angle_gamma   90.00
#
_symmetry.space_group_name_H-M   'P 1'
#
loop_
_entity.id
_entity.type
_entity.pdbx_description
1 polymer ?
#
loop_
_entity_poly.entity_id
_entity_poly.type
_entity_poly.pdbx_seq_one_letter_code
_entity_poly.pdbx_strand_id
1 'polypeptide(L)'
;MTAVVADAETPDAEDAQVEALLKTMMSVPEEVLEKGDEATAAYLENMKKRPPRGWFSLGCMGAVAVAIGANVLPAAKIVKIVRVAKRVGIKRIVSAIKAIRKGNGHTLANDLQWVGAQLLGLEGVKAACS
;
A
#
# COMPACT_ATOMS: atom_id res chain seq x y z
N MET A 1 -28.81 11.05 -4.89
CA MET A 1 -28.00 12.27 -5.04
C MET A 1 -26.97 12.31 -3.91
N THR A 2 -25.74 11.89 -4.18
CA THR A 2 -24.52 12.61 -3.78
C THR A 2 -23.47 12.25 -4.82
N ALA A 3 -23.16 13.20 -5.69
CA ALA A 3 -22.04 13.10 -6.60
C ALA A 3 -20.76 13.19 -5.78
N VAL A 4 -19.85 12.24 -5.97
CA VAL A 4 -18.41 12.48 -5.85
C VAL A 4 -17.84 12.24 -7.24
N VAL A 5 -17.70 13.34 -7.96
CA VAL A 5 -16.67 13.48 -8.98
C VAL A 5 -15.33 13.34 -8.26
N ALA A 6 -14.54 12.34 -8.62
CA ALA A 6 -13.11 12.28 -8.37
C ALA A 6 -12.57 11.16 -9.24
N ASP A 7 -11.55 11.31 -10.04
CA ASP A 7 -10.89 12.44 -10.67
C ASP A 7 -10.20 11.76 -11.86
N ALA A 8 -9.79 12.50 -12.89
CA ALA A 8 -9.12 11.91 -14.04
C ALA A 8 -8.02 10.93 -13.62
N GLU A 9 -8.26 9.63 -13.83
CA GLU A 9 -7.36 8.53 -13.49
C GLU A 9 -6.19 8.56 -14.47
N THR A 10 -5.35 9.57 -14.30
CA THR A 10 -4.08 9.68 -14.98
C THR A 10 -3.17 8.63 -14.33
N PRO A 11 -2.44 7.84 -15.13
CA PRO A 11 -1.59 6.77 -14.62
C PRO A 11 -0.60 7.27 -13.55
N ASP A 12 -0.24 8.55 -13.60
CA ASP A 12 0.67 9.19 -12.66
C ASP A 12 0.07 9.46 -11.27
N ALA A 13 -1.25 9.67 -11.15
CA ALA A 13 -1.92 9.87 -9.85
C ALA A 13 -2.00 8.56 -9.05
N GLU A 14 -2.30 7.45 -9.73
CA GLU A 14 -2.29 6.13 -9.09
C GLU A 14 -0.88 5.64 -8.77
N ASP A 15 0.09 5.93 -9.64
CA ASP A 15 1.50 5.68 -9.35
C ASP A 15 1.92 6.40 -8.03
N ALA A 16 1.44 7.64 -7.82
CA ALA A 16 1.69 8.40 -6.59
C ALA A 16 0.96 7.80 -5.36
N GLN A 17 -0.29 7.37 -5.51
CA GLN A 17 -1.05 6.70 -4.43
C GLN A 17 -0.41 5.36 -4.03
N VAL A 18 0.04 4.58 -5.02
CA VAL A 18 0.83 3.36 -4.80
C VAL A 18 2.12 3.69 -4.06
N GLU A 19 2.84 4.72 -4.47
CA GLU A 19 4.07 5.14 -3.81
C GLU A 19 3.82 5.55 -2.36
N ALA A 20 2.75 6.32 -2.09
CA ALA A 20 2.34 6.72 -0.75
C ALA A 20 1.93 5.51 0.11
N LEU A 21 1.18 4.56 -0.46
CA LEU A 21 0.80 3.31 0.18
C LEU A 21 2.02 2.47 0.55
N LEU A 22 2.99 2.33 -0.36
CA LEU A 22 4.23 1.61 -0.12
C LEU A 22 5.10 2.29 0.94
N LYS A 23 5.24 3.62 0.89
CA LYS A 23 5.92 4.38 1.96
C LYS A 23 5.26 4.12 3.31
N THR A 24 3.93 4.12 3.33
CA THR A 24 3.13 3.83 4.52
C THR A 24 3.37 2.40 5.02
N MET A 25 3.35 1.39 4.16
CA MET A 25 3.66 0.01 4.56
C MET A 25 5.09 -0.12 5.09
N MET A 26 6.07 0.52 4.45
CA MET A 26 7.48 0.49 4.87
C MET A 26 7.73 1.24 6.19
N SER A 27 6.84 2.17 6.52
CA SER A 27 6.91 2.94 7.75
C SER A 27 6.42 2.13 8.97
N VAL A 28 5.66 1.06 8.75
CA VAL A 28 5.31 0.09 9.79
C VAL A 28 6.50 -0.84 10.05
N PRO A 29 6.97 -0.99 11.31
CA PRO A 29 8.07 -1.87 11.62
C PRO A 29 7.69 -3.33 11.36
N GLU A 30 8.62 -4.09 10.75
CA GLU A 30 8.41 -5.51 10.42
C GLU A 30 8.10 -6.34 11.67
N GLU A 31 8.63 -5.94 12.83
CA GLU A 31 8.37 -6.56 14.15
C GLU A 31 6.88 -6.59 14.50
N VAL A 32 6.15 -5.55 14.10
CA VAL A 32 4.71 -5.42 14.34
C VAL A 32 3.94 -6.26 13.33
N LEU A 33 4.40 -6.27 12.08
CA LEU A 33 3.82 -7.09 11.02
C LEU A 33 4.02 -8.59 11.27
N GLU A 34 5.15 -8.98 11.85
CA GLU A 34 5.45 -10.38 12.23
C GLU A 34 4.65 -10.84 13.44
N LYS A 35 4.22 -9.93 14.32
CA LYS A 35 3.26 -10.24 15.40
C LYS A 35 1.85 -10.53 14.87
N GLY A 36 1.59 -10.24 13.60
CA GLY A 36 0.33 -10.56 12.92
C GLY A 36 -0.61 -9.35 12.76
N ASP A 37 -1.79 -9.64 12.24
CA ASP A 37 -2.79 -8.64 11.86
C ASP A 37 -3.30 -7.81 13.05
N GLU A 38 -3.55 -8.46 14.18
CA GLU A 38 -4.04 -7.79 15.39
C GLU A 38 -3.03 -6.77 15.95
N ALA A 39 -1.76 -7.18 16.05
CA ALA A 39 -0.70 -6.29 16.51
C ALA A 39 -0.47 -5.13 15.54
N THR A 40 -0.60 -5.39 14.25
CA THR A 40 -0.51 -4.36 13.21
C THR A 40 -1.67 -3.39 13.29
N ALA A 41 -2.91 -3.88 13.38
CA ALA A 41 -4.09 -3.03 13.54
C ALA A 41 -3.99 -2.17 14.80
N ALA A 42 -3.57 -2.74 15.94
CA ALA A 42 -3.36 -2.01 17.18
C ALA A 42 -2.26 -0.93 17.07
N TYR A 43 -1.16 -1.24 16.38
CA TYR A 43 -0.09 -0.27 16.13
C TYR A 43 -0.57 0.89 15.26
N LEU A 44 -1.34 0.60 14.22
CA LEU A 44 -1.89 1.59 13.31
C LEU A 44 -2.97 2.45 14.00
N GLU A 45 -3.82 1.85 14.82
CA GLU A 45 -4.77 2.55 15.71
C GLU A 45 -4.04 3.50 16.67
N ASN A 46 -2.91 3.07 17.23
CA ASN A 46 -2.11 3.89 18.13
C ASN A 46 -1.42 5.05 17.38
N MET A 47 -0.91 4.79 16.17
CA MET A 47 -0.39 5.81 15.24
C MET A 47 -1.46 6.81 14.83
N LYS A 48 -2.71 6.37 14.62
CA LYS A 48 -3.85 7.25 14.31
C LYS A 48 -4.16 8.18 15.47
N LYS A 49 -4.04 7.71 16.72
CA LYS A 49 -4.23 8.50 17.94
C LYS A 49 -3.06 9.46 18.20
N ARG A 50 -1.84 9.08 17.83
CA ARG A 50 -0.61 9.87 18.03
C ARG A 50 0.28 9.85 16.79
N PRO A 51 -0.10 10.55 15.71
CA PRO A 51 0.68 10.55 14.49
C PRO A 51 2.03 11.24 14.74
N PRO A 52 3.17 10.62 14.37
CA PRO A 52 4.44 11.32 14.39
C PRO A 52 4.40 12.51 13.41
N ARG A 53 5.04 13.63 13.77
CA ARG A 53 5.08 14.83 12.91
C ARG A 53 5.74 14.47 11.57
N GLY A 54 5.01 14.65 10.47
CA GLY A 54 5.46 14.27 9.12
C GLY A 54 4.87 12.97 8.57
N TRP A 55 4.00 12.30 9.33
CA TRP A 55 3.30 11.11 8.87
C TRP A 55 2.12 11.48 7.97
N PHE A 56 2.41 11.44 6.67
CA PHE A 56 1.55 11.87 5.58
C PHE A 56 0.24 11.03 5.54
N SER A 57 -0.90 11.72 5.51
CA SER A 57 -2.25 11.20 5.26
C SER A 57 -2.82 10.20 6.28
N LEU A 58 -3.54 10.72 7.29
CA LEU A 58 -4.45 9.95 8.17
C LEU A 58 -5.44 9.06 7.37
N GLY A 59 -5.80 9.48 6.15
CA GLY A 59 -6.66 8.70 5.23
C GLY A 59 -5.99 7.41 4.75
N CYS A 60 -4.75 7.50 4.27
CA CYS A 60 -3.99 6.36 3.77
C CYS A 60 -3.75 5.33 4.88
N MET A 61 -3.29 5.79 6.04
CA MET A 61 -3.05 4.90 7.18
C MET A 61 -4.36 4.30 7.69
N GLY A 62 -5.43 5.10 7.74
CA GLY A 62 -6.75 4.63 8.15
C GLY A 62 -7.28 3.54 7.23
N ALA A 63 -7.13 3.70 5.91
CA ALA A 63 -7.54 2.70 4.94
C ALA A 63 -6.68 1.44 4.99
N VAL A 64 -5.35 1.57 5.18
CA VAL A 64 -4.45 0.43 5.39
C VAL A 64 -4.79 -0.30 6.68
N ALA A 65 -5.04 0.42 7.76
CA ALA A 65 -5.44 -0.16 9.06
C ALA A 65 -6.78 -0.87 8.97
N VAL A 66 -7.75 -0.29 8.27
CA VAL A 66 -9.06 -0.92 8.02
C VAL A 66 -8.89 -2.13 7.11
N ALA A 67 -8.06 -2.08 6.07
CA ALA A 67 -7.81 -3.22 5.19
C ALA A 67 -7.13 -4.38 5.93
N ILE A 68 -6.19 -4.10 6.83
CA ILE A 68 -5.54 -5.10 7.68
C ILE A 68 -6.52 -5.63 8.73
N GLY A 69 -7.23 -4.74 9.42
CA GLY A 69 -8.24 -5.10 10.41
C GLY A 69 -9.43 -5.88 9.83
N ALA A 70 -9.75 -5.65 8.55
CA ALA A 70 -10.74 -6.41 7.79
C ALA A 70 -10.16 -7.67 7.13
N ASN A 71 -8.90 -8.03 7.43
CA ASN A 71 -8.19 -9.19 6.88
C ASN A 71 -8.10 -9.22 5.35
N VAL A 72 -8.25 -8.06 4.69
CA VAL A 72 -8.10 -7.89 3.24
C VAL A 72 -6.61 -7.91 2.87
N LEU A 73 -5.76 -7.37 3.75
CA LEU A 73 -4.30 -7.39 3.65
C LEU A 73 -3.69 -8.06 4.89
N PRO A 74 -3.39 -9.37 4.85
CA PRO A 74 -2.71 -10.02 5.95
C PRO A 74 -1.31 -9.43 6.17
N ALA A 75 -0.93 -9.21 7.42
CA ALA A 75 0.32 -8.60 7.84
C ALA A 75 1.53 -9.38 7.29
N ALA A 76 1.43 -10.71 7.22
CA ALA A 76 2.45 -11.57 6.59
C ALA A 76 2.72 -11.22 5.12
N LYS A 77 1.70 -10.79 4.38
CA LYS A 77 1.88 -10.32 2.99
C LYS A 77 2.53 -8.94 2.95
N ILE A 78 2.20 -8.06 3.90
CA ILE A 78 2.85 -6.75 4.02
C ILE A 78 4.32 -6.92 4.34
N VAL A 79 4.70 -7.87 5.22
CA VAL A 79 6.12 -8.22 5.45
C VAL A 79 6.82 -8.54 4.12
N LYS A 80 6.22 -9.38 3.26
CA LYS A 80 6.80 -9.68 1.94
C LYS A 80 6.91 -8.44 1.07
N ILE A 81 5.87 -7.60 1.01
CA ILE A 81 5.89 -6.35 0.24
C ILE A 81 7.00 -5.43 0.74
N VAL A 82 7.12 -5.23 2.05
CA VAL A 82 8.15 -4.38 2.68
C VAL A 82 9.55 -4.94 2.43
N ARG A 83 9.76 -6.26 2.54
CA ARG A 83 11.05 -6.89 2.22
C ARG A 83 11.43 -6.69 0.76
N VAL A 84 10.49 -6.88 -0.17
CA VAL A 84 10.71 -6.63 -1.60
C VAL A 84 10.95 -5.14 -1.86
N ALA A 85 10.18 -4.25 -1.24
CA ALA A 85 10.34 -2.81 -1.38
C ALA A 85 11.68 -2.31 -0.81
N LYS A 86 12.16 -2.88 0.30
CA LYS A 86 13.51 -2.62 0.83
C LYS A 86 14.61 -3.12 -0.10
N ARG A 87 14.42 -4.30 -0.72
CA ARG A 87 15.42 -4.90 -1.62
C ARG A 87 15.49 -4.19 -2.98
N VAL A 88 14.35 -3.84 -3.55
CA VAL A 88 14.22 -3.42 -4.96
C VAL A 88 13.92 -1.93 -5.09
N GLY A 89 13.33 -1.32 -4.06
CA GLY A 89 12.94 0.09 -4.02
C GLY A 89 11.50 0.34 -4.48
N ILE A 90 10.87 1.36 -3.93
CA ILE A 90 9.47 1.72 -4.19
C ILE A 90 9.25 2.03 -5.69
N LYS A 91 10.16 2.79 -6.30
CA LYS A 91 10.09 3.16 -7.73
C LYS A 91 10.05 1.94 -8.66
N ARG A 92 10.72 0.84 -8.29
CA ARG A 92 10.71 -0.40 -9.07
C ARG A 92 9.38 -1.12 -8.98
N ILE A 93 8.72 -1.09 -7.82
CA ILE A 93 7.39 -1.65 -7.64
C ILE A 93 6.35 -0.84 -8.40
N VAL A 94 6.40 0.50 -8.32
CA VAL A 94 5.54 1.39 -9.12
C VAL A 94 5.76 1.14 -10.61
N SER A 95 7.03 1.07 -11.05
CA SER A 95 7.36 0.77 -12.45
C SER A 95 6.91 -0.63 -12.89
N ALA A 96 6.88 -1.60 -11.98
CA ALA A 96 6.34 -2.94 -12.24
C ALA A 96 4.83 -2.91 -12.41
N ILE A 97 4.11 -2.18 -11.57
CA ILE A 97 2.66 -1.96 -11.71
C ILE A 97 2.35 -1.29 -13.05
N LYS A 98 3.11 -0.26 -13.41
CA LYS A 98 3.02 0.41 -14.71
C LYS A 98 3.26 -0.54 -15.88
N ALA A 99 4.24 -1.44 -15.76
CA ALA A 99 4.52 -2.46 -16.76
C ALA A 99 3.40 -3.50 -16.87
N ILE A 100 2.83 -3.96 -15.75
CA ILE A 100 1.68 -4.88 -15.72
C ILE A 100 0.48 -4.24 -16.41
N ARG A 101 0.18 -2.97 -16.13
CA ARG A 101 -0.89 -2.22 -16.80
C ARG A 101 -0.70 -2.07 -18.30
N LYS A 102 0.54 -1.82 -18.74
CA LYS A 102 0.88 -1.79 -20.17
C LYS A 102 0.87 -3.17 -20.85
N GLY A 103 0.56 -4.23 -20.12
CA GLY A 103 0.55 -5.59 -20.63
C GLY A 103 1.90 -6.29 -20.57
N ASN A 104 2.98 -5.66 -20.11
CA ASN A 104 4.34 -6.21 -20.05
C ASN A 104 4.63 -7.00 -18.76
N GLY A 105 3.60 -7.41 -18.02
CA GLY A 105 3.74 -8.01 -16.69
C GLY A 105 4.57 -9.31 -16.65
N HIS A 106 4.61 -10.05 -17.76
CA HIS A 106 5.31 -11.33 -17.89
C HIS A 106 6.84 -11.24 -17.89
N THR A 107 7.40 -10.03 -17.97
CA THR A 107 8.86 -9.80 -17.90
C THR A 107 9.36 -9.47 -16.49
N LEU A 108 8.45 -9.35 -15.52
CA LEU A 108 8.79 -9.01 -14.14
C LEU A 108 9.15 -10.26 -13.34
N ALA A 109 10.00 -10.07 -12.33
CA ALA A 109 10.23 -11.11 -11.33
C ALA A 109 8.90 -11.48 -10.65
N ASN A 110 8.74 -12.78 -10.35
CA ASN A 110 7.52 -13.34 -9.75
C ASN A 110 7.04 -12.54 -8.53
N ASP A 111 7.97 -12.11 -7.67
CA ASP A 111 7.67 -11.28 -6.50
C ASP A 111 7.11 -9.90 -6.87
N LEU A 112 7.66 -9.20 -7.87
CA LEU A 112 7.16 -7.88 -8.29
C LEU A 112 5.81 -7.99 -8.99
N GLN A 113 5.60 -9.07 -9.76
CA GLN A 113 4.32 -9.32 -10.40
C GLN A 113 3.23 -9.59 -9.36
N TRP A 114 3.54 -10.38 -8.32
CA TRP A 114 2.63 -10.66 -7.22
C TRP A 114 2.33 -9.41 -6.38
N VAL A 115 3.35 -8.64 -6.00
CA VAL A 115 3.15 -7.37 -5.26
C VAL A 115 2.34 -6.38 -6.10
N GLY A 116 2.69 -6.25 -7.38
CA GLY A 116 2.03 -5.34 -8.31
C GLY A 116 0.55 -5.68 -8.52
N ALA A 117 0.22 -6.95 -8.71
CA ALA A 117 -1.16 -7.42 -8.86
C ALA A 117 -2.00 -7.20 -7.59
N GLN A 118 -1.42 -7.42 -6.41
CA GLN A 118 -2.13 -7.17 -5.15
C GLN A 118 -2.38 -5.69 -4.90
N LEU A 119 -1.38 -4.84 -5.17
CA LEU A 119 -1.57 -3.40 -5.08
C LEU A 119 -2.62 -2.96 -6.10
N LEU A 120 -2.58 -3.42 -7.35
CA LEU A 120 -3.64 -3.20 -8.35
C LEU A 120 -5.04 -3.57 -7.84
N GLY A 121 -5.20 -4.68 -7.12
CA GLY A 121 -6.48 -5.07 -6.52
C GLY A 121 -6.94 -4.22 -5.32
N LEU A 122 -6.13 -3.26 -4.87
CA LEU A 122 -6.36 -2.45 -3.67
C LEU A 122 -6.82 -1.02 -3.98
N GLU A 123 -7.64 -0.85 -5.01
CA GLU A 123 -8.03 0.48 -5.50
C GLU A 123 -8.72 1.34 -4.41
N GLY A 124 -9.55 0.72 -3.57
CA GLY A 124 -10.19 1.43 -2.44
C GLY A 124 -9.21 1.92 -1.36
N VAL A 125 -8.06 1.26 -1.20
CA VAL A 125 -7.03 1.68 -0.23
C VAL A 125 -6.11 2.75 -0.84
N LYS A 126 -5.77 2.62 -2.12
CA LYS A 126 -4.99 3.64 -2.84
C LYS A 126 -5.74 4.96 -2.94
N ALA A 127 -7.04 4.93 -3.23
CA ALA A 127 -7.85 6.15 -3.34
C ALA A 127 -7.82 6.96 -2.03
N ALA A 128 -7.74 6.29 -0.89
CA ALA A 128 -7.59 6.93 0.42
C ALA A 128 -6.18 7.50 0.69
N CYS A 129 -5.20 7.18 -0.16
CA CYS A 129 -3.83 7.67 -0.15
C CYS A 129 -3.58 8.84 -1.11
N SER A 130 -4.64 9.42 -1.70
CA SER A 130 -4.58 10.62 -2.55
C SER A 130 -4.34 11.92 -1.79
#